data_AF-A0A3D4CW34-F1
#
_entry.id   AF-A0A3D4CW34-F1
#
_cell.length_a   1.000
_cell.length_b   1.000
_cell.length_c   1.000
_cell.angle_alpha   90.00
_cell.angle_beta   90.00
_cell.angle_gamma   90.00
#
_symmetry.space_group_name_H-M   'P 1'
#
loop_
_entity.id
_entity.type
_entity.pdbx_description
1 polymer ?
#
loop_
_entity_poly.entity_id
_entity_poly.type
_entity_poly.pdbx_seq_one_letter_code
_entity_poly.pdbx_strand_id
1 'polypeptide(L)'
;MSKSITKNPPSYFSFQPVSYWEESDPLTAILRNVKGTNRRQMIADFWDQDRFSELDPTLLADSPSPEVRRELEAIHPSFMGGEYLPDFLPTEVEIARIELKSTTSDVVSIRARRRPKDELVHYRIVDEYENTYEIQPETSTAPLTQGELIALIDTSDCGLEVGLAHCFNALNYSETRGAEHLRHFTTVSSLFYPDLFKHYDGEHEAWVRDNT
;
A
#
# COMPACT_ATOMS: atom_id res chain seq x y z
N MET A 1 27.02 4.17 -1.03
CA MET A 1 27.61 3.31 0.03
C MET A 1 26.89 1.97 -0.01
N SER A 2 27.61 0.86 -0.15
CA SER A 2 27.02 -0.48 -0.25
C SER A 2 26.48 -0.89 1.13
N LYS A 3 25.15 -0.97 1.29
CA LYS A 3 24.51 -1.51 2.51
C LYS A 3 25.00 -2.95 2.70
N SER A 4 25.59 -3.23 3.86
CA SER A 4 25.98 -4.58 4.28
C SER A 4 24.73 -5.43 4.38
N ILE A 5 24.54 -6.35 3.43
CA ILE A 5 23.52 -7.39 3.49
C ILE A 5 23.75 -8.17 4.79
N THR A 6 22.81 -8.10 5.73
CA THR A 6 22.83 -8.92 6.93
C THR A 6 22.96 -10.38 6.51
N LYS A 7 24.00 -11.06 7.00
CA LYS A 7 24.38 -12.42 6.57
C LYS A 7 23.29 -13.49 6.76
N ASN A 8 22.18 -13.16 7.43
CA ASN A 8 20.92 -13.90 7.40
C ASN A 8 19.75 -12.90 7.35
N PRO A 9 18.83 -13.01 6.38
CA PRO A 9 17.61 -12.21 6.41
C PRO A 9 16.72 -12.62 7.60
N PRO A 10 15.84 -11.72 8.09
CA PRO A 10 14.86 -12.04 9.12
C PRO A 10 14.00 -13.25 8.73
N SER A 11 13.59 -14.07 9.70
CA SER A 11 12.81 -15.30 9.43
C SER A 11 11.48 -15.06 8.73
N TYR A 12 10.88 -13.87 8.89
CA TYR A 12 9.64 -13.52 8.21
C TYR A 12 9.82 -13.32 6.70
N PHE A 13 11.05 -13.17 6.19
CA PHE A 13 11.27 -13.06 4.73
C PHE A 13 10.79 -14.30 3.96
N SER A 14 10.83 -15.48 4.58
CA SER A 14 10.33 -16.72 3.96
C SER A 14 8.83 -16.94 4.12
N PHE A 15 8.11 -16.06 4.83
CA PHE A 15 6.66 -16.16 4.91
C PHE A 15 6.04 -15.96 3.52
N GLN A 16 5.07 -16.80 3.15
CA GLN A 16 4.39 -16.77 1.86
C GLN A 16 2.90 -16.99 2.08
N PRO A 17 2.02 -16.08 1.62
CA PRO A 17 0.58 -16.32 1.65
C PRO A 17 0.21 -17.57 0.87
N VAL A 18 -0.76 -18.35 1.37
CA VAL A 18 -1.28 -19.52 0.66
C VAL A 18 -2.00 -19.11 -0.63
N SER A 19 -2.77 -18.01 -0.56
CA SER A 19 -3.54 -17.46 -1.66
C SER A 19 -3.79 -15.97 -1.42
N TYR A 20 -3.98 -15.21 -2.50
CA TYR A 20 -4.48 -13.84 -2.44
C TYR A 20 -6.00 -13.73 -2.64
N TRP A 21 -6.68 -14.85 -2.96
CA TRP A 21 -8.10 -14.85 -3.33
C TRP A 21 -8.99 -15.63 -2.37
N GLU A 22 -8.40 -16.47 -1.51
CA GLU A 22 -9.14 -17.22 -0.51
C GLU A 22 -9.23 -16.39 0.76
N GLU A 23 -10.34 -15.67 0.92
CA GLU A 23 -10.63 -14.89 2.13
C GLU A 23 -11.91 -15.39 2.78
N SER A 24 -11.91 -15.39 4.11
CA SER A 24 -12.95 -16.03 4.92
C SER A 24 -13.66 -15.07 5.89
N ASP A 25 -13.19 -13.82 6.03
CA ASP A 25 -13.86 -12.83 6.87
C ASP A 25 -14.60 -11.75 6.03
N PRO A 26 -15.84 -11.37 6.42
CA PRO A 26 -16.65 -10.44 5.64
C PRO A 26 -16.09 -9.00 5.57
N LEU A 27 -15.42 -8.52 6.61
CA LEU A 27 -14.93 -7.14 6.66
C LEU A 27 -13.79 -6.96 5.64
N THR A 28 -12.83 -7.88 5.61
CA THR A 28 -11.75 -7.88 4.61
C THR A 28 -12.32 -7.94 3.20
N ALA A 29 -13.34 -8.77 2.96
CA ALA A 29 -13.99 -8.85 1.65
C ALA A 29 -14.61 -7.51 1.20
N ILE A 30 -15.18 -6.74 2.14
CA ILE A 30 -15.70 -5.39 1.87
C ILE A 30 -14.55 -4.41 1.61
N LEU A 31 -13.55 -4.38 2.49
CA LEU A 31 -12.46 -3.40 2.43
C LEU A 31 -11.53 -3.58 1.22
N ARG A 32 -11.42 -4.81 0.71
CA ARG A 32 -10.53 -5.18 -0.40
C ARG A 32 -10.72 -4.32 -1.65
N ASN A 33 -11.95 -4.01 -2.01
CA ASN A 33 -12.23 -3.23 -3.22
C ASN A 33 -12.42 -1.73 -2.95
N VAL A 34 -12.51 -1.32 -1.68
CA VAL A 34 -12.55 0.07 -1.27
C VAL A 34 -11.14 0.64 -1.43
N LYS A 35 -10.95 1.67 -2.28
CA LYS A 35 -9.61 2.21 -2.56
C LYS A 35 -9.16 3.27 -1.53
N GLY A 36 -10.08 4.13 -1.09
CA GLY A 36 -9.76 5.27 -0.24
C GLY A 36 -9.39 4.89 1.19
N THR A 37 -8.28 5.43 1.70
CA THR A 37 -7.78 5.14 3.05
C THR A 37 -8.77 5.54 4.14
N ASN A 38 -9.24 6.79 4.11
CA ASN A 38 -10.17 7.26 5.14
C ASN A 38 -11.52 6.54 5.08
N ARG A 39 -11.97 6.15 3.88
CA ARG A 39 -13.20 5.37 3.73
C ARG A 39 -13.06 3.95 4.25
N ARG A 40 -11.91 3.29 4.04
CA ARG A 40 -11.60 2.01 4.69
C ARG A 40 -11.66 2.14 6.21
N GLN A 41 -11.05 3.19 6.77
CA GLN A 41 -11.06 3.41 8.21
C GLN A 41 -12.49 3.63 8.73
N MET A 42 -13.31 4.44 8.05
CA MET A 42 -14.71 4.63 8.43
C MET A 42 -15.50 3.32 8.42
N ILE A 43 -15.32 2.48 7.40
CA ILE A 43 -15.99 1.18 7.31
C ILE A 43 -15.57 0.28 8.48
N ALA A 44 -14.27 0.19 8.76
CA ALA A 44 -13.74 -0.58 9.88
C ALA A 44 -14.26 -0.07 11.23
N ASP A 45 -14.27 1.25 11.45
CA ASP A 45 -14.75 1.85 12.70
C ASP A 45 -16.24 1.56 12.94
N PHE A 46 -17.08 1.64 11.91
CA PHE A 46 -18.51 1.32 12.02
C PHE A 46 -18.73 -0.18 12.23
N TRP A 47 -17.91 -1.04 11.62
CA TRP A 47 -17.94 -2.47 11.83
C TRP A 47 -17.60 -2.83 13.28
N ASP A 48 -16.48 -2.33 13.79
CA ASP A 48 -15.98 -2.61 15.15
C ASP A 48 -16.90 -2.08 16.26
N GLN A 49 -17.72 -1.07 15.94
CA GLN A 49 -18.72 -0.52 16.85
C GLN A 49 -20.08 -1.23 16.78
N ASP A 50 -20.23 -2.31 16.02
CA ASP A 50 -21.51 -2.97 15.74
C ASP A 50 -22.56 -2.03 15.12
N ARG A 51 -22.11 -0.99 14.40
CA ARG A 51 -22.94 0.07 13.79
C ARG A 51 -22.96 0.02 12.28
N PHE A 52 -22.49 -1.08 11.68
CA PHE A 52 -22.37 -1.23 10.22
C PHE A 52 -23.68 -0.92 9.47
N SER A 53 -24.85 -1.23 10.05
CA SER A 53 -26.17 -0.93 9.45
C SER A 53 -26.51 0.56 9.36
N GLU A 54 -25.80 1.42 10.10
CA GLU A 54 -25.95 2.88 10.05
C GLU A 54 -25.09 3.53 8.97
N LEU A 55 -24.14 2.79 8.38
CA LEU A 55 -23.24 3.34 7.37
C LEU A 55 -24.00 3.58 6.07
N ASP A 56 -23.78 4.76 5.47
CA ASP A 56 -24.34 5.07 4.16
C ASP A 56 -23.85 4.04 3.11
N PRO A 57 -24.74 3.32 2.41
CA PRO A 57 -24.35 2.32 1.42
C PRO A 57 -23.49 2.87 0.28
N THR A 58 -23.55 4.18 -0.01
CA THR A 58 -22.70 4.82 -1.02
C THR A 58 -21.21 4.77 -0.64
N LEU A 59 -20.88 4.70 0.64
CA LEU A 59 -19.51 4.56 1.13
C LEU A 59 -18.96 3.14 0.94
N LEU A 60 -19.82 2.15 0.71
CA LEU A 60 -19.42 0.75 0.48
C LEU A 60 -19.07 0.45 -0.98
N ALA A 61 -19.34 1.37 -1.91
CA ALA A 61 -19.02 1.17 -3.32
C ALA A 61 -17.49 1.08 -3.54
N ASP A 62 -17.02 0.17 -4.39
CA ASP A 62 -15.59 0.04 -4.72
C ASP A 62 -14.96 1.42 -5.07
N SER A 63 -15.66 2.16 -5.94
CA SER A 63 -15.34 3.53 -6.33
C SER A 63 -16.51 4.46 -6.05
N PRO A 64 -16.30 5.57 -5.30
CA PRO A 64 -17.37 6.52 -5.01
C PRO A 64 -17.71 7.32 -6.26
N SER A 65 -18.96 7.81 -6.35
CA SER A 65 -19.34 8.73 -7.41
C SER A 65 -18.56 10.06 -7.30
N PRO A 66 -18.44 10.83 -8.40
CA PRO A 66 -17.83 12.16 -8.34
C PRO A 66 -18.53 13.14 -7.40
N GLU A 67 -19.82 12.94 -7.08
CA GLU A 67 -20.49 13.73 -6.03
C GLU A 67 -20.00 13.32 -4.64
N VAL A 68 -20.06 12.03 -4.31
CA VAL A 68 -19.64 11.51 -2.99
C VAL A 68 -18.18 11.87 -2.70
N ARG A 69 -17.30 11.76 -3.71
CA ARG A 69 -15.89 12.12 -3.53
C ARG A 69 -15.71 13.59 -3.16
N ARG A 70 -16.40 14.51 -3.86
CA ARG A 70 -16.36 15.95 -3.56
C ARG A 70 -16.89 16.29 -2.18
N GLU A 71 -17.89 15.55 -1.70
CA GLU A 71 -18.41 15.72 -0.35
C GLU A 71 -17.38 15.29 0.70
N LEU A 72 -16.70 14.15 0.49
CA LEU A 72 -15.63 13.69 1.37
C LEU A 72 -14.42 14.65 1.37
N GLU A 73 -14.01 15.13 0.19
CA GLU A 73 -12.95 16.15 0.02
C GLU A 73 -13.26 17.45 0.77
N ALA A 74 -14.52 17.88 0.78
CA ALA A 74 -14.96 19.08 1.49
C ALA A 74 -14.89 18.94 3.02
N ILE A 75 -14.92 17.70 3.54
CA ILE A 75 -14.69 17.43 4.97
C ILE A 75 -13.20 17.65 5.30
N HIS A 76 -12.31 16.99 4.55
CA HIS A 76 -10.87 17.18 4.71
C HIS A 76 -10.10 16.68 3.47
N PRO A 77 -9.03 17.36 3.00
CA PRO A 77 -8.25 16.93 1.84
C PRO A 77 -7.68 15.51 1.92
N SER A 78 -7.42 14.99 3.13
CA SER A 78 -6.94 13.61 3.30
C SER A 78 -7.91 12.54 2.78
N PHE A 79 -9.20 12.87 2.60
CA PHE A 79 -10.17 11.95 2.00
C PHE A 79 -9.91 11.67 0.51
N MET A 80 -9.02 12.43 -0.13
CA MET A 80 -8.59 12.15 -1.50
C MET A 80 -7.77 10.86 -1.57
N GLY A 81 -6.98 10.57 -0.54
CA GLY A 81 -6.02 9.48 -0.50
C GLY A 81 -6.59 8.11 -0.84
N GLY A 82 -6.18 7.58 -1.98
CA GLY A 82 -6.59 6.30 -2.55
C GLY A 82 -7.84 6.37 -3.42
N GLU A 83 -8.66 7.42 -3.34
CA GLU A 83 -9.91 7.50 -4.12
C GLU A 83 -9.67 7.72 -5.61
N TYR A 84 -8.49 8.23 -5.98
CA TYR A 84 -8.08 8.46 -7.36
C TYR A 84 -7.28 7.30 -7.97
N LEU A 85 -6.99 6.26 -7.19
CA LEU A 85 -6.37 5.05 -7.74
C LEU A 85 -7.23 4.47 -8.88
N PRO A 86 -6.63 3.86 -9.91
CA PRO A 86 -7.39 3.20 -10.96
C PRO A 86 -8.23 2.06 -10.39
N ASP A 87 -9.37 1.79 -11.03
CA ASP A 87 -10.25 0.69 -10.64
C ASP A 87 -9.54 -0.67 -10.72
N PHE A 88 -9.99 -1.61 -9.89
CA PHE A 88 -9.48 -2.97 -9.92
C PHE A 88 -9.85 -3.66 -11.23
N LEU A 89 -8.87 -4.32 -11.85
CA LEU A 89 -9.15 -5.20 -12.96
C LEU A 89 -9.86 -6.48 -12.47
N PRO A 90 -10.57 -7.22 -13.32
CA PRO A 90 -11.15 -8.49 -12.92
C PRO A 90 -10.09 -9.41 -12.30
N THR A 91 -10.39 -9.95 -11.12
CA THR A 91 -9.53 -10.80 -10.26
C THR A 91 -8.28 -10.12 -9.67
N GLU A 92 -8.14 -8.81 -9.84
CA GLU A 92 -7.07 -8.04 -9.23
C GLU A 92 -7.37 -7.76 -7.76
N VAL A 93 -6.31 -7.71 -6.95
CA VAL A 93 -6.37 -7.42 -5.52
C VAL A 93 -5.19 -6.53 -5.15
N GLU A 94 -5.37 -5.68 -4.15
CA GLU A 94 -4.26 -5.00 -3.52
C GLU A 94 -3.58 -5.94 -2.53
N ILE A 95 -2.27 -6.17 -2.71
CA ILE A 95 -1.49 -7.04 -1.82
C ILE A 95 -0.66 -6.24 -0.82
N ALA A 96 -0.35 -4.99 -1.11
CA ALA A 96 0.33 -4.07 -0.22
C ALA A 96 0.04 -2.63 -0.66
N ARG A 97 0.20 -1.69 0.25
CA ARG A 97 0.04 -0.27 -0.04
C ARG A 97 1.07 0.57 0.69
N ILE A 98 1.36 1.72 0.10
CA ILE A 98 2.20 2.77 0.64
C ILE A 98 1.32 4.00 0.78
N GLU A 99 1.19 4.50 2.00
CA GLU A 99 0.34 5.63 2.35
C GLU A 99 1.22 6.80 2.80
N LEU A 100 0.98 7.97 2.21
CA LEU A 100 1.72 9.18 2.56
C LEU A 100 0.94 10.00 3.57
N LYS A 101 1.63 10.53 4.58
CA LYS A 101 1.11 11.56 5.48
C LYS A 101 1.24 12.95 4.83
N SER A 102 0.82 13.05 3.56
CA SER A 102 0.73 14.30 2.80
C SER A 102 -0.65 14.96 3.03
N THR A 103 -0.83 16.19 2.54
CA THR A 103 -2.11 16.92 2.60
C THR A 103 -3.25 16.11 1.97
N THR A 104 -2.99 15.51 0.82
CA THR A 104 -3.93 14.69 0.04
C THR A 104 -3.93 13.22 0.45
N SER A 105 -2.94 12.81 1.26
CA SER A 105 -2.76 11.45 1.75
C SER A 105 -2.56 10.42 0.64
N ASP A 106 -1.69 10.75 -0.32
CA ASP A 106 -1.55 9.98 -1.56
C ASP A 106 -1.18 8.52 -1.30
N VAL A 107 -1.64 7.65 -2.21
CA VAL A 107 -1.48 6.20 -2.08
C VAL A 107 -0.78 5.61 -3.29
N VAL A 108 0.19 4.74 -3.03
CA VAL A 108 0.72 3.80 -4.02
C VAL A 108 0.26 2.38 -3.67
N SER A 109 -0.40 1.71 -4.62
CA SER A 109 -1.04 0.41 -4.44
C SER A 109 -0.27 -0.65 -5.23
N ILE A 110 0.19 -1.69 -4.54
CA ILE A 110 0.83 -2.86 -5.15
C ILE A 110 -0.24 -3.93 -5.31
N ARG A 111 -0.47 -4.37 -6.56
CA ARG A 111 -1.58 -5.24 -6.90
C ARG A 111 -1.13 -6.55 -7.51
N ALA A 112 -1.86 -7.61 -7.21
CA ALA A 112 -1.71 -8.93 -7.82
C ALA A 112 -2.97 -9.28 -8.61
N ARG A 113 -2.80 -9.91 -9.77
CA ARG A 113 -3.90 -10.35 -10.62
C ARG A 113 -3.63 -11.74 -11.16
N ARG A 114 -4.57 -12.67 -10.94
CA ARG A 114 -4.49 -14.00 -11.56
C ARG A 114 -5.01 -13.92 -12.98
N ARG A 115 -4.24 -14.36 -13.96
CA ARG A 115 -4.75 -14.49 -15.33
C ARG A 115 -5.07 -15.96 -15.61
N PRO A 116 -6.34 -16.32 -15.87
CA PRO A 116 -6.71 -17.71 -16.17
C PRO A 116 -6.01 -18.29 -17.41
N LYS A 117 -5.47 -17.43 -18.28
CA LYS A 117 -4.90 -17.83 -19.57
C LYS A 117 -3.49 -18.42 -19.45
N ASP A 118 -2.70 -17.96 -18.49
CA ASP A 118 -1.31 -18.39 -18.28
C ASP A 118 -1.09 -19.00 -16.88
N GLU A 119 -2.12 -19.01 -16.03
CA GLU A 119 -2.07 -19.52 -14.65
C GLU A 119 -1.05 -18.81 -13.75
N LEU A 120 -0.56 -17.64 -14.17
CA LEU A 120 0.38 -16.83 -13.41
C LEU A 120 -0.34 -15.76 -12.58
N VAL A 121 0.35 -15.34 -11.53
CA VAL A 121 0.07 -14.12 -10.79
C VAL A 121 0.86 -12.99 -11.43
N HIS A 122 0.17 -11.97 -11.91
CA HIS A 122 0.77 -10.77 -12.50
C HIS A 122 0.76 -9.65 -11.46
N TYR A 123 1.88 -8.94 -11.35
CA TYR A 123 2.03 -7.82 -10.45
C TYR A 123 1.98 -6.50 -11.21
N ARG A 124 1.48 -5.46 -10.54
CA ARG A 124 1.68 -4.07 -10.99
C ARG A 124 1.65 -3.13 -9.79
N ILE A 125 2.28 -1.98 -9.96
CA ILE A 125 2.17 -0.86 -9.03
C ILE A 125 1.37 0.24 -9.72
N VAL A 126 0.45 0.84 -8.99
CA VAL A 126 -0.35 1.97 -9.46
C VAL A 126 -0.42 3.04 -8.40
N ASP A 127 -0.54 4.28 -8.82
CA ASP A 127 -0.79 5.43 -7.94
C ASP A 127 -1.94 6.29 -8.50
N GLU A 128 -2.15 7.44 -7.88
CA GLU A 128 -3.21 8.39 -8.21
C GLU A 128 -2.88 9.30 -9.40
N TYR A 129 -1.65 9.21 -9.91
CA TYR A 129 -1.11 10.10 -10.95
C TYR A 129 -0.78 9.36 -12.25
N GLU A 130 -1.20 8.10 -12.37
CA GLU A 130 -0.97 7.22 -13.53
C GLU A 130 0.53 7.06 -13.88
N ASN A 131 1.41 7.13 -12.88
CA ASN A 131 2.83 6.86 -13.11
C ASN A 131 3.03 5.39 -13.51
N THR A 132 4.07 5.16 -14.32
CA THR A 132 4.48 3.81 -14.73
C THR A 132 5.65 3.36 -13.89
N TYR A 133 5.55 2.15 -13.33
CA TYR A 133 6.57 1.54 -12.49
C TYR A 133 7.14 0.32 -13.19
N GLU A 134 8.47 0.28 -13.32
CA GLU A 134 9.19 -0.95 -13.69
C GLU A 134 9.37 -1.81 -12.43
N ILE A 135 8.95 -3.07 -12.50
CA ILE A 135 8.97 -3.97 -11.35
C ILE A 135 9.64 -5.30 -11.68
N GLN A 136 10.24 -5.92 -10.68
CA GLN A 136 10.73 -7.29 -10.75
C GLN A 136 10.41 -8.04 -9.45
N PRO A 137 9.82 -9.25 -9.52
CA PRO A 137 9.33 -9.92 -10.72
C PRO A 137 7.99 -9.33 -11.22
N GLU A 138 7.75 -9.36 -12.54
CA GLU A 138 6.44 -8.98 -13.12
C GLU A 138 5.37 -10.07 -12.91
N THR A 139 5.81 -11.33 -12.80
CA THR A 139 4.92 -12.48 -12.64
C THR A 139 5.54 -13.57 -11.77
N SER A 140 4.69 -14.45 -11.24
CA SER A 140 5.10 -15.67 -10.53
C SER A 140 4.03 -16.75 -10.64
N THR A 141 4.38 -17.98 -10.28
CA THR A 141 3.45 -19.13 -10.24
C THR A 141 2.68 -19.25 -8.92
N ALA A 142 3.08 -18.52 -7.89
CA ALA A 142 2.49 -18.52 -6.56
C ALA A 142 2.62 -17.11 -5.92
N PRO A 143 1.86 -16.77 -4.86
CA PRO A 143 2.08 -15.55 -4.09
C PRO A 143 3.56 -15.29 -3.78
N LEU A 144 3.96 -14.03 -3.68
CA LEU A 144 5.35 -13.72 -3.33
C LEU A 144 5.62 -14.14 -1.88
N THR A 145 6.85 -14.50 -1.58
CA THR A 145 7.34 -14.45 -0.21
C THR A 145 7.42 -12.99 0.25
N GLN A 146 7.41 -12.75 1.57
CA GLN A 146 7.55 -11.39 2.09
C GLN A 146 8.87 -10.75 1.63
N GLY A 147 9.96 -11.52 1.56
CA GLY A 147 11.24 -11.05 1.05
C GLY A 147 11.19 -10.67 -0.43
N GLU A 148 10.46 -11.43 -1.25
CA GLU A 148 10.26 -11.08 -2.67
C GLU A 148 9.39 -9.84 -2.84
N LEU A 149 8.35 -9.65 -2.01
CA LEU A 149 7.57 -8.42 -2.02
C LEU A 149 8.41 -7.20 -1.61
N ILE A 150 9.22 -7.33 -0.55
CA ILE A 150 10.15 -6.27 -0.13
C ILE A 150 11.13 -5.96 -1.25
N ALA A 151 11.72 -6.98 -1.89
CA ALA A 151 12.61 -6.77 -3.03
C ALA A 151 11.91 -6.08 -4.19
N LEU A 152 10.67 -6.46 -4.51
CA LEU A 152 9.87 -5.79 -5.54
C LEU A 152 9.69 -4.31 -5.21
N ILE A 153 9.29 -3.97 -3.98
CA ILE A 153 9.10 -2.57 -3.56
C ILE A 153 10.42 -1.79 -3.58
N ASP A 154 11.49 -2.38 -3.05
CA ASP A 154 12.79 -1.70 -2.88
C ASP A 154 13.56 -1.52 -4.20
N THR A 155 13.24 -2.34 -5.22
CA THR A 155 13.85 -2.24 -6.56
C THR A 155 12.96 -1.51 -7.56
N SER A 156 11.71 -1.20 -7.21
CA SER A 156 10.81 -0.43 -8.07
C SER A 156 11.33 1.00 -8.24
N ASP A 157 11.54 1.41 -9.49
CA ASP A 157 12.02 2.75 -9.80
C ASP A 157 10.97 3.79 -9.44
N CYS A 158 11.41 4.83 -8.75
CA CYS A 158 10.60 5.97 -8.35
C CYS A 158 11.21 7.31 -8.85
N GLY A 159 12.18 7.25 -9.76
CA GLY A 159 12.91 8.39 -10.31
C GLY A 159 14.09 8.85 -9.46
N LEU A 160 14.45 8.11 -8.40
CA LEU A 160 15.59 8.38 -7.52
C LEU A 160 16.42 7.11 -7.31
N GLU A 161 17.68 7.26 -6.90
CA GLU A 161 18.55 6.13 -6.50
C GLU A 161 18.18 5.55 -5.12
N VAL A 162 16.89 5.41 -4.83
CA VAL A 162 16.32 4.80 -3.63
C VAL A 162 15.09 3.98 -3.98
N GLY A 163 14.79 2.95 -3.20
CA GLY A 163 13.58 2.15 -3.39
C GLY A 163 12.30 2.91 -3.11
N LEU A 164 11.19 2.43 -3.67
CA LEU A 164 9.88 3.10 -3.62
C LEU A 164 9.42 3.44 -2.20
N ALA A 165 9.65 2.56 -1.22
CA ALA A 165 9.29 2.77 0.18
C ALA A 165 10.03 3.93 0.87
N HIS A 166 11.16 4.38 0.30
CA HIS A 166 11.95 5.51 0.79
C HIS A 166 11.86 6.75 -0.10
N CYS A 167 11.29 6.61 -1.30
CA CYS A 167 11.31 7.64 -2.31
C CYS A 167 10.71 8.96 -1.83
N PHE A 168 9.53 8.89 -1.23
CA PHE A 168 8.81 10.08 -0.79
C PHE A 168 9.48 10.75 0.42
N ASN A 169 10.07 9.97 1.32
CA ASN A 169 10.92 10.53 2.38
C ASN A 169 12.14 11.24 1.79
N ALA A 170 12.82 10.64 0.80
CA ALA A 170 13.98 11.24 0.15
C ALA A 170 13.62 12.55 -0.59
N LEU A 171 12.49 12.57 -1.31
CA LEU A 171 11.99 13.76 -2.01
C LEU A 171 11.69 14.92 -1.05
N ASN A 172 11.13 14.63 0.13
CA ASN A 172 10.78 15.65 1.11
C ASN A 172 11.95 16.03 2.02
N TYR A 173 13.04 15.26 2.04
CA TYR A 173 14.16 15.52 2.94
C TYR A 173 14.85 16.87 2.65
N SER A 174 14.99 17.25 1.38
CA SER A 174 15.59 18.55 1.01
C SER A 174 14.77 19.76 1.47
N GLU A 175 13.46 19.58 1.68
CA GLU A 175 12.50 20.64 2.01
C GLU A 175 12.16 20.69 3.51
N THR A 176 12.65 19.73 4.31
CA THR A 176 12.30 19.59 5.73
C THR A 176 13.45 19.98 6.66
N ARG A 177 13.12 20.35 7.91
CA ARG A 177 14.08 20.74 8.95
C ARG A 177 14.59 19.54 9.77
N GLY A 178 14.81 18.40 9.13
CA GLY A 178 15.38 17.21 9.77
C GLY A 178 14.59 15.92 9.51
N ALA A 179 15.32 14.80 9.51
CA ALA A 179 14.79 13.47 9.18
C ALA A 179 13.68 13.01 10.14
N GLU A 180 13.69 13.46 11.40
CA GLU A 180 12.68 13.09 12.41
C GLU A 180 11.25 13.40 11.96
N HIS A 181 11.03 14.50 11.23
CA HIS A 181 9.71 14.88 10.72
C HIS A 181 9.17 13.91 9.66
N LEU A 182 10.05 13.12 9.03
CA LEU A 182 9.71 12.19 7.97
C LEU A 182 9.59 10.74 8.44
N ARG A 183 9.83 10.46 9.73
CA ARG A 183 9.78 9.11 10.31
C ARG A 183 8.47 8.36 10.02
N HIS A 184 7.35 9.09 10.06
CA HIS A 184 6.01 8.56 9.83
C HIS A 184 5.35 9.23 8.62
N PHE A 185 6.16 9.79 7.72
CA PHE A 185 5.64 10.38 6.49
C PHE A 185 5.17 9.31 5.51
N THR A 186 5.84 8.18 5.46
CA THR A 186 5.44 7.03 4.65
C THR A 186 5.10 5.86 5.56
N THR A 187 3.97 5.21 5.32
CA THR A 187 3.58 3.95 5.97
C THR A 187 3.42 2.88 4.90
N VAL A 188 4.06 1.72 5.08
CA VAL A 188 3.91 0.57 4.19
C VAL A 188 3.17 -0.52 4.93
N SER A 189 2.08 -1.04 4.36
CA SER A 189 1.22 -2.02 5.05
C SER A 189 0.65 -3.05 4.09
N SER A 190 0.18 -4.17 4.64
CA SER A 190 -0.45 -5.25 3.88
C SER A 190 -1.40 -6.05 4.77
N LEU A 191 -2.51 -6.51 4.18
CA LEU A 191 -3.41 -7.50 4.78
C LEU A 191 -2.89 -8.93 4.63
N PHE A 192 -1.99 -9.17 3.67
CA PHE A 192 -1.44 -10.51 3.38
C PHE A 192 -0.09 -10.76 4.04
N TYR A 193 0.68 -9.70 4.34
CA TYR A 193 2.04 -9.78 4.87
C TYR A 193 2.12 -9.10 6.25
N PRO A 194 1.94 -9.85 7.35
CA PRO A 194 1.77 -9.28 8.69
C PRO A 194 2.99 -8.50 9.21
N ASP A 195 4.19 -8.89 8.80
CA ASP A 195 5.43 -8.23 9.23
C ASP A 195 5.87 -7.09 8.29
N LEU A 196 5.12 -6.77 7.22
CA LEU A 196 5.53 -5.76 6.23
C LEU A 196 5.61 -4.37 6.87
N PHE A 197 4.61 -4.00 7.67
CA PHE A 197 4.61 -2.74 8.40
C PHE A 197 5.80 -2.64 9.34
N LYS A 198 6.00 -3.67 10.17
CA LYS A 198 7.10 -3.72 11.14
C LYS A 198 8.47 -3.60 10.46
N HIS A 199 8.63 -4.21 9.29
CA HIS A 199 9.87 -4.11 8.53
C HIS A 199 10.19 -2.67 8.12
N TYR A 200 9.25 -2.00 7.44
CA TYR A 200 9.48 -0.63 6.95
C TYR A 200 9.48 0.39 8.06
N ASP A 201 8.70 0.20 9.12
CA ASP A 201 8.75 1.03 10.31
C ASP A 201 10.17 1.03 10.93
N GLY A 202 10.81 -0.15 10.99
CA GLY A 202 12.22 -0.28 11.40
C GLY A 202 13.22 0.35 10.42
N GLU A 203 13.03 0.21 9.10
CA GLU A 203 13.89 0.86 8.11
C GLU A 203 13.77 2.39 8.16
N HIS A 204 12.57 2.94 8.38
CA HIS A 204 12.37 4.38 8.56
C HIS A 204 13.01 4.87 9.85
N GLU A 205 12.97 4.10 10.94
CA GLU A 205 13.68 4.42 12.19
C GLU A 205 15.20 4.46 12.00
N ALA A 206 15.74 3.44 11.31
CA ALA A 206 17.16 3.38 10.99
C ALA A 206 17.58 4.57 10.10
N TRP A 207 16.76 4.90 9.10
CA TRP A 207 17.02 6.04 8.22
C TRP A 207 17.06 7.37 8.98
N VAL A 208 16.14 7.60 9.93
CA VAL A 208 16.17 8.81 10.77
C VAL A 208 17.44 8.86 11.61
N ARG A 209 17.82 7.75 12.26
CA ARG A 209 19.04 7.68 13.06
C ARG A 209 20.30 7.99 12.24
N ASP A 210 20.35 7.53 10.99
CA ASP A 210 21.51 7.71 10.11
C ASP A 210 21.56 9.13 9.47
N ASN A 211 20.47 9.91 9.57
CA ASN A 211 20.33 11.26 9.01
C ASN A 211 20.02 12.34 10.07
N THR A 212 20.32 12.06 11.34
CA THR A 212 20.25 12.99 12.48
C THR A 212 21.66 13.21 13.04
#